data_AF-A0A6G1K6V2-F1
#
_entry.id   AF-A0A6G1K6V2-F1
#
_cell.length_a   1.000
_cell.length_b   1.000
_cell.length_c   1.000
_cell.angle_alpha   90.00
_cell.angle_beta   90.00
_cell.angle_gamma   90.00
#
_symmetry.space_group_name_H-M   'P 1'
#
loop_
_entity.id
_entity.type
_entity.pdbx_description
1 polymer ?
#
loop_
_entity_poly.entity_id
_entity_poly.type
_entity_poly.pdbx_seq_one_letter_code
_entity_poly.pdbx_strand_id
1 'polypeptide(L)'
;MSNTHKSPTYEGLSTALLAANASVGMVHGDDEILHNNLIFLYSECLKDIQLQRRELQDQLDRFVISERQIVNAYNVHRLGNSINNDEDYDIIDNIPDVLEYFPLRAAATALGFTFKQPQPLRVIRQGTPESTSPAPFIAPRKVTSDRQSTYGKLGNAPSMNLGFPEGNVTAVELLVFTPEALKSWDVIQRLCSNGFQCPAMAYIINTHREMPNGDVPFNTVLRMMQGSIKQRPEPEFKTWNVGTNVNPDNWDNTDVSVDGFRIPRVTHPSTKLQNHARNAQADPIPFRDLANGVSMMPFGPDALDLTRCVEHHIAHPDDKWFYPTDFQALLNHIGGPMAVQPHHHDNAAFIRWNAHRLVSRSKRRKAKQTKPQPMTPVPDAHTRTATSIAKKLTTKETDQENSKSDVQNGTPIVGARESELRDRRTFKYYKSPSLEESEELPHQESDEDSQGSDLYEYE
;
A
#
# COMPACT_ATOMS: atom_id res chain seq x y z
N MET A 1 -22.05 -20.42 42.16
CA MET A 1 -21.67 -21.51 41.24
C MET A 1 -20.25 -21.22 40.77
N SER A 2 -19.29 -22.11 41.00
CA SER A 2 -17.92 -21.94 40.51
C SER A 2 -17.89 -22.19 39.00
N ASN A 3 -17.70 -21.15 38.20
CA ASN A 3 -17.48 -21.30 36.77
C ASN A 3 -16.13 -22.01 36.55
N THR A 4 -16.18 -23.31 36.24
CA THR A 4 -15.00 -24.06 35.84
C THR A 4 -14.56 -23.57 34.45
N HIS A 5 -13.39 -22.95 34.37
CA HIS A 5 -12.82 -22.52 33.10
C HIS A 5 -12.51 -23.72 32.21
N LYS A 6 -13.06 -23.73 30.99
CA LYS A 6 -12.87 -24.81 30.02
C LYS A 6 -11.81 -24.38 29.01
N SER A 7 -10.74 -25.17 28.87
CA SER A 7 -9.77 -24.97 27.79
C SER A 7 -10.41 -25.30 26.43
N PRO A 8 -10.04 -24.57 25.36
CA PRO A 8 -10.57 -24.84 24.03
C PRO A 8 -10.10 -26.21 23.51
N THR A 9 -11.00 -26.91 22.83
CA THR A 9 -10.72 -28.12 22.05
C THR A 9 -10.91 -27.82 20.57
N TYR A 10 -10.35 -28.64 19.67
CA TYR A 10 -10.53 -28.45 18.22
C TYR A 10 -12.01 -28.39 17.84
N GLU A 11 -12.77 -29.40 18.26
CA GLU A 11 -14.23 -29.47 18.03
C GLU A 11 -14.95 -28.26 18.63
N GLY A 12 -14.60 -27.88 19.86
CA GLY A 12 -15.20 -26.75 20.54
C GLY A 12 -14.93 -25.41 19.86
N LEU A 13 -13.71 -25.18 19.38
CA LEU A 13 -13.34 -23.95 18.68
C LEU A 13 -13.94 -23.88 17.28
N SER A 14 -13.98 -25.00 16.54
CA SER A 14 -14.70 -25.10 15.27
C SER A 14 -16.20 -24.83 15.46
N THR A 15 -16.81 -25.39 16.52
CA THR A 15 -18.21 -25.13 16.87
C THR A 15 -18.45 -23.65 17.17
N ALA A 16 -17.54 -23.01 17.92
CA ALA A 16 -17.62 -21.57 18.21
C ALA A 16 -17.60 -20.72 16.92
N LEU A 17 -16.71 -21.04 15.98
CA LEU A 17 -16.58 -20.32 14.71
C LEU A 17 -17.78 -20.52 13.78
N LEU A 18 -18.32 -21.73 13.71
CA LEU A 18 -19.53 -22.01 12.93
C LEU A 18 -20.75 -21.26 13.52
N ALA A 19 -20.89 -21.26 14.85
CA ALA A 19 -21.92 -20.50 15.53
C ALA A 19 -21.75 -18.98 15.31
N ALA A 20 -20.50 -18.48 15.40
CA ALA A 20 -20.17 -17.10 15.10
C ALA A 20 -20.61 -16.73 13.67
N ASN A 21 -20.18 -17.53 12.67
CA ASN A 21 -20.53 -17.33 11.27
C ASN A 21 -22.04 -17.30 11.02
N ALA A 22 -22.80 -18.24 11.60
CA ALA A 22 -24.25 -18.26 11.49
C ALA A 22 -24.90 -17.02 12.13
N SER A 23 -24.33 -16.49 13.21
CA SER A 23 -24.87 -15.32 13.91
C SER A 23 -24.47 -13.96 13.30
N VAL A 24 -23.44 -13.89 12.44
CA VAL A 24 -23.07 -12.62 11.76
C VAL A 24 -24.24 -12.03 11.02
N GLY A 25 -25.00 -12.85 10.28
CA GLY A 25 -26.16 -12.38 9.52
C GLY A 25 -27.29 -11.87 10.40
N MET A 26 -27.38 -12.32 11.67
CA MET A 26 -28.39 -11.82 12.61
C MET A 26 -27.94 -10.53 13.30
N VAL A 27 -26.65 -10.41 13.63
CA VAL A 27 -26.11 -9.29 14.41
C VAL A 27 -25.75 -8.10 13.52
N HIS A 28 -25.18 -8.37 12.35
CA HIS A 28 -24.62 -7.39 11.42
C HIS A 28 -25.19 -7.53 10.00
N GLY A 29 -26.38 -8.13 9.86
CA GLY A 29 -27.02 -8.39 8.56
C GLY A 29 -27.28 -7.12 7.75
N ASP A 30 -27.48 -5.99 8.43
CA ASP A 30 -27.78 -4.70 7.81
C ASP A 30 -26.53 -4.00 7.23
N ASP A 31 -25.31 -4.43 7.60
CA ASP A 31 -24.06 -3.89 7.06
C ASP A 31 -23.25 -4.95 6.32
N GLU A 32 -23.43 -4.96 5.00
CA GLU A 32 -22.79 -5.92 4.10
C GLU A 32 -21.26 -5.94 4.20
N ILE A 33 -20.63 -4.78 4.44
CA ILE A 33 -19.17 -4.64 4.45
C ILE A 33 -18.60 -5.28 5.71
N LEU A 34 -19.16 -4.95 6.87
CA LEU A 34 -18.78 -5.55 8.13
C LEU A 34 -19.06 -7.05 8.12
N HIS A 35 -20.25 -7.44 7.66
CA HIS A 35 -20.66 -8.84 7.51
C HIS A 35 -19.60 -9.63 6.72
N ASN A 36 -19.27 -9.18 5.51
CA ASN A 36 -18.32 -9.88 4.63
C ASN A 36 -16.92 -9.99 5.25
N ASN A 37 -16.46 -8.94 5.94
CA ASN A 37 -15.15 -8.97 6.62
C ASN A 37 -15.13 -9.96 7.80
N LEU A 38 -16.22 -10.07 8.56
CA LEU A 38 -16.33 -11.03 9.67
C LEU A 38 -16.44 -12.47 9.16
N ILE A 39 -17.24 -12.73 8.12
CA ILE A 39 -17.32 -14.05 7.48
C ILE A 39 -15.95 -14.48 6.94
N PHE A 40 -15.24 -13.56 6.28
CA PHE A 40 -13.89 -13.83 5.79
C PHE A 40 -12.95 -14.21 6.94
N LEU A 41 -12.96 -13.43 8.04
CA LEU A 41 -12.15 -13.74 9.22
C LEU A 41 -12.44 -15.16 9.73
N TYR A 42 -13.69 -15.53 9.95
CA TYR A 42 -14.03 -16.83 10.52
C TYR A 42 -13.70 -18.00 9.59
N SER A 43 -13.84 -17.80 8.28
CA SER A 43 -13.45 -18.78 7.27
C SER A 43 -11.95 -19.05 7.31
N GLU A 44 -11.13 -18.00 7.40
CA GLU A 44 -9.67 -18.13 7.55
C GLU A 44 -9.29 -18.78 8.89
N CYS A 45 -10.00 -18.45 9.98
CA CYS A 45 -9.79 -19.08 11.29
C CYS A 45 -10.08 -20.59 11.25
N LEU A 46 -11.13 -21.01 10.56
CA LEU A 46 -11.45 -22.44 10.40
C LEU A 46 -10.35 -23.19 9.64
N LYS A 47 -9.79 -22.59 8.58
CA LYS A 47 -8.64 -23.16 7.86
C LYS A 47 -7.41 -23.26 8.77
N ASP A 48 -7.13 -22.23 9.56
CA ASP A 48 -5.99 -22.21 10.50
C ASP A 48 -6.09 -23.31 11.58
N ILE A 49 -7.30 -23.62 12.05
CA ILE A 49 -7.54 -24.71 13.01
C ILE A 49 -7.29 -26.08 12.35
N GLN A 50 -7.76 -26.27 11.12
CA GLN A 50 -7.56 -27.53 10.37
C GLN A 50 -6.08 -27.83 10.14
N LEU A 51 -5.26 -26.79 9.97
CA LEU A 51 -3.81 -26.92 9.76
C LEU A 51 -3.03 -27.21 11.05
N GLN A 52 -3.65 -27.12 12.24
CA GLN A 52 -3.06 -27.42 13.55
C GLN A 52 -1.70 -26.75 13.84
N ARG A 53 -1.45 -25.56 13.28
CA ARG A 53 -0.11 -24.92 13.33
C ARG A 53 0.25 -24.32 14.71
N ARG A 54 -0.71 -24.18 15.62
CA ARG A 54 -0.56 -23.42 16.89
C ARG A 54 -1.42 -24.01 18.00
N GLU A 55 -1.06 -23.66 19.23
CA GLU A 55 -1.88 -23.91 20.42
C GLU A 55 -3.26 -23.25 20.31
N LEU A 56 -4.31 -24.01 20.62
CA LEU A 56 -5.70 -23.59 20.44
C LEU A 56 -6.07 -22.33 21.23
N GLN A 57 -5.49 -22.17 22.42
CA GLN A 57 -5.73 -20.97 23.24
C GLN A 57 -5.13 -19.71 22.60
N ASP A 58 -3.94 -19.81 21.99
CA ASP A 58 -3.31 -18.70 21.27
C ASP A 58 -4.11 -18.36 20.01
N GLN A 59 -4.61 -19.38 19.30
CA GLN A 59 -5.49 -19.17 18.16
C GLN A 59 -6.77 -18.42 18.56
N LEU A 60 -7.48 -18.89 19.59
CA LEU A 60 -8.70 -18.22 20.09
C LEU A 60 -8.42 -16.77 20.50
N ASP A 61 -7.36 -16.51 21.27
CA ASP A 61 -6.97 -15.16 21.69
C ASP A 61 -6.74 -14.25 20.48
N ARG A 62 -6.03 -14.74 19.46
CA ARG A 62 -5.77 -13.99 18.22
C ARG A 62 -7.04 -13.73 17.43
N PHE A 63 -7.93 -14.71 17.31
CA PHE A 63 -9.18 -14.56 16.55
C PHE A 63 -10.12 -13.53 17.20
N VAL A 64 -10.25 -13.55 18.53
CA VAL A 64 -11.00 -12.54 19.29
C VAL A 64 -10.40 -11.14 19.13
N ILE A 65 -9.07 -11.02 19.13
CA ILE A 65 -8.39 -9.75 18.87
C ILE A 65 -8.68 -9.24 17.46
N SER A 66 -8.61 -10.11 16.45
CA SER A 66 -8.87 -9.77 15.04
C SER A 66 -10.32 -9.34 14.81
N GLU A 67 -11.30 -10.07 15.34
CA GLU A 67 -12.72 -9.70 15.28
C GLU A 67 -12.92 -8.27 15.80
N ARG A 68 -12.35 -7.97 16.97
CA ARG A 68 -12.45 -6.63 17.52
C ARG A 68 -11.73 -5.58 16.69
N GLN A 69 -10.60 -5.90 16.08
CA GLN A 69 -9.92 -4.96 15.19
C GLN A 69 -10.78 -4.60 13.98
N ILE A 70 -11.53 -5.56 13.42
CA ILE A 70 -12.49 -5.33 12.35
C ILE A 70 -13.61 -4.42 12.83
N VAL A 71 -14.28 -4.73 13.95
CA VAL A 71 -15.37 -3.90 14.50
C VAL A 71 -14.87 -2.49 14.85
N ASN A 72 -13.69 -2.37 15.43
CA ASN A 72 -13.08 -1.06 15.71
C ASN A 72 -12.74 -0.30 14.42
N ALA A 73 -12.28 -0.99 13.38
CA ALA A 73 -12.04 -0.37 12.08
C ALA A 73 -13.34 0.10 11.42
N TYR A 74 -14.40 -0.68 11.57
CA TYR A 74 -15.75 -0.31 11.17
C TYR A 74 -16.26 0.92 11.91
N ASN A 75 -16.17 0.95 13.24
CA ASN A 75 -16.60 2.12 14.04
C ASN A 75 -15.81 3.39 13.72
N VAL A 76 -14.54 3.26 13.35
CA VAL A 76 -13.68 4.43 13.12
C VAL A 76 -13.74 4.93 11.67
N HIS A 77 -13.93 4.03 10.69
CA HIS A 77 -13.79 4.36 9.27
C HIS A 77 -14.56 3.44 8.32
N ARG A 78 -15.59 2.73 8.81
CA ARG A 78 -16.45 1.82 8.02
C ARG A 78 -15.64 0.92 7.08
N LEU A 79 -14.55 0.35 7.64
CA LEU A 79 -13.63 -0.56 6.95
C LEU A 79 -13.02 -0.01 5.64
N GLY A 80 -12.82 1.31 5.56
CA GLY A 80 -12.20 1.95 4.39
C GLY A 80 -13.21 2.43 3.36
N ASN A 81 -14.50 2.15 3.56
CA ASN A 81 -15.59 2.78 2.83
C ASN A 81 -15.86 4.16 3.45
N SER A 82 -14.85 5.02 3.35
CA SER A 82 -14.94 6.43 3.69
C SER A 82 -16.13 7.01 2.94
N ILE A 83 -17.28 7.12 3.61
CA ILE A 83 -18.37 7.96 3.14
C ILE A 83 -17.70 9.32 2.96
N ASN A 84 -17.57 9.76 1.72
CA ASN A 84 -16.66 10.86 1.35
C ASN A 84 -17.13 12.22 1.92
N ASN A 85 -18.21 12.23 2.70
CA ASN A 85 -18.75 13.35 3.43
C ASN A 85 -18.70 13.01 4.93
N ASP A 86 -18.05 13.85 5.72
CA ASP A 86 -18.10 13.80 7.19
C ASP A 86 -19.55 13.93 7.75
N GLU A 87 -20.54 14.21 6.88
CA GLU A 87 -21.94 14.47 7.25
C GLU A 87 -22.76 13.20 7.57
N ASP A 88 -22.38 12.02 7.07
CA ASP A 88 -23.14 10.77 7.27
C ASP A 88 -22.56 9.88 8.38
N TYR A 89 -21.59 10.38 9.16
CA TYR A 89 -21.07 9.64 10.31
C TYR A 89 -21.92 9.91 11.55
N ASP A 90 -22.90 9.03 11.81
CA ASP A 90 -23.57 9.03 13.11
C ASP A 90 -22.81 8.15 14.11
N ILE A 91 -22.58 8.69 15.31
CA ILE A 91 -22.02 7.94 16.43
C ILE A 91 -22.98 6.83 16.87
N ILE A 92 -24.28 7.00 16.61
CA ILE A 92 -25.32 6.01 16.92
C ILE A 92 -25.09 4.70 16.16
N ASP A 93 -24.49 4.75 14.98
CA ASP A 93 -24.16 3.58 14.16
C ASP A 93 -22.87 2.86 14.63
N ASN A 94 -22.22 3.34 15.69
CA ASN A 94 -21.08 2.64 16.25
C ASN A 94 -21.52 1.42 17.05
N ILE A 95 -20.89 0.30 16.74
CA ILE A 95 -21.11 -0.95 17.43
C ILE A 95 -20.55 -0.84 18.85
N PRO A 96 -21.37 -1.03 19.89
CA PRO A 96 -20.92 -0.96 21.27
C PRO A 96 -19.99 -2.13 21.61
N ASP A 97 -19.06 -1.93 22.56
CA ASP A 97 -18.17 -3.00 23.06
C ASP A 97 -18.90 -3.90 24.09
N VAL A 98 -20.01 -4.49 23.67
CA VAL A 98 -20.80 -5.44 24.48
C VAL A 98 -20.84 -6.78 23.77
N LEU A 99 -20.88 -7.86 24.55
CA LEU A 99 -20.59 -9.22 24.08
C LEU A 99 -21.47 -9.64 22.90
N GLU A 100 -22.72 -9.20 22.88
CA GLU A 100 -23.75 -9.52 21.90
C GLU A 100 -23.39 -9.09 20.47
N TYR A 101 -22.52 -8.09 20.31
CA TYR A 101 -22.10 -7.59 18.99
C TYR A 101 -20.82 -8.26 18.46
N PHE A 102 -20.26 -9.22 19.20
CA PHE A 102 -19.03 -9.93 18.84
C PHE A 102 -19.34 -11.43 18.73
N PRO A 103 -19.82 -11.89 17.56
CA PRO A 103 -20.26 -13.27 17.34
C PRO A 103 -19.32 -14.34 17.89
N LEU A 104 -18.01 -14.20 17.68
CA LEU A 104 -17.02 -15.16 18.14
C LEU A 104 -16.83 -15.10 19.66
N ARG A 105 -16.74 -13.89 20.25
CA ARG A 105 -16.65 -13.76 21.72
C ARG A 105 -17.89 -14.32 22.39
N ALA A 106 -19.08 -14.04 21.87
CA ALA A 106 -20.34 -14.56 22.38
C ALA A 106 -20.39 -16.09 22.31
N ALA A 107 -20.09 -16.67 21.15
CA ALA A 107 -20.07 -18.12 20.97
C ALA A 107 -19.02 -18.82 21.85
N ALA A 108 -17.80 -18.27 21.93
CA ALA A 108 -16.74 -18.81 22.79
C ALA A 108 -17.12 -18.74 24.27
N THR A 109 -17.74 -17.63 24.70
CA THR A 109 -18.22 -17.46 26.09
C THR A 109 -19.35 -18.46 26.41
N ALA A 110 -20.29 -18.66 25.48
CA ALA A 110 -21.37 -19.63 25.63
C ALA A 110 -20.87 -21.07 25.80
N LEU A 111 -19.72 -21.40 25.21
CA LEU A 111 -19.05 -22.70 25.37
C LEU A 111 -18.15 -22.79 26.62
N GLY A 112 -18.07 -21.72 27.42
CA GLY A 112 -17.27 -21.67 28.64
C GLY A 112 -15.77 -21.44 28.41
N PHE A 113 -15.37 -20.98 27.22
CA PHE A 113 -13.97 -20.66 26.94
C PHE A 113 -13.58 -19.33 27.54
N THR A 114 -12.35 -19.28 28.04
CA THR A 114 -11.68 -18.04 28.42
C THR A 114 -10.79 -17.58 27.30
N PHE A 115 -10.69 -16.27 27.11
CA PHE A 115 -9.77 -15.65 26.17
C PHE A 115 -9.25 -14.33 26.74
N LYS A 116 -8.09 -13.89 26.27
CA LYS A 116 -7.55 -12.58 26.62
C LYS A 116 -8.52 -11.51 26.15
N GLN A 117 -9.10 -10.80 27.11
CA GLN A 117 -9.97 -9.68 26.81
C GLN A 117 -9.16 -8.63 26.04
N PRO A 118 -9.56 -8.31 24.80
CA PRO A 118 -8.88 -7.23 24.09
C PRO A 118 -9.17 -5.91 24.83
N GLN A 119 -8.30 -4.92 24.64
CA GLN A 119 -8.47 -3.59 25.26
C GLN A 119 -9.90 -3.05 25.01
N PRO A 120 -10.48 -2.16 25.83
CA PRO A 120 -11.81 -1.60 25.53
C PRO A 120 -11.82 -0.85 24.19
N LEU A 121 -12.90 -0.91 23.39
CA LEU A 121 -13.08 -0.04 22.22
C LEU A 121 -12.85 1.40 22.64
N ARG A 122 -12.12 2.15 21.81
CA ARG A 122 -11.93 3.57 22.08
C ARG A 122 -13.26 4.27 21.84
N VAL A 123 -14.00 4.51 22.91
CA VAL A 123 -15.14 5.43 22.89
C VAL A 123 -14.59 6.77 22.42
N ILE A 124 -15.03 7.22 21.25
CA ILE A 124 -14.76 8.56 20.77
C ILE A 124 -15.58 9.50 21.66
N ARG A 125 -15.08 9.80 22.87
CA ARG A 125 -15.70 10.81 23.73
C ARG A 125 -15.63 12.14 22.99
N GLN A 126 -16.78 12.66 22.59
CA GLN A 126 -16.94 14.08 22.29
C GLN A 126 -16.72 14.83 23.62
N GLY A 127 -15.47 15.23 23.88
CA GLY A 127 -15.04 15.71 25.18
C GLY A 127 -14.79 17.22 25.20
N THR A 128 -15.76 17.94 25.76
CA THR A 128 -15.59 19.13 26.61
C THR A 128 -14.50 18.87 27.66
N PRO A 129 -13.60 19.83 27.98
CA PRO A 129 -12.45 19.57 28.84
C PRO A 129 -12.78 19.71 30.33
N GLU A 130 -12.55 18.64 31.11
CA GLU A 130 -12.46 18.69 32.57
C GLU A 130 -10.99 18.82 33.03
N SER A 131 -10.81 19.72 34.00
CA SER A 131 -9.54 20.25 34.48
C SER A 131 -8.97 19.38 35.61
N THR A 132 -7.75 18.88 35.42
CA THR A 132 -6.91 18.33 36.49
C THR A 132 -5.51 18.93 36.41
N SER A 133 -5.05 19.50 37.53
CA SER A 133 -3.84 20.31 37.70
C SER A 133 -2.52 19.62 37.28
N PRO A 134 -1.54 20.36 36.72
CA PRO A 134 -0.30 19.78 36.20
C PRO A 134 0.83 19.69 37.24
N ALA A 135 1.60 18.60 37.14
CA ALA A 135 2.91 18.42 37.75
C ALA A 135 3.98 19.25 37.02
N PRO A 136 5.12 19.58 37.66
CA PRO A 136 6.11 20.53 37.13
C PRO A 136 6.82 20.03 35.86
N PHE A 137 6.79 20.89 34.84
CA PHE A 137 7.32 20.65 33.49
C PHE A 137 8.84 20.88 33.45
N ILE A 138 9.61 19.80 33.29
CA ILE A 138 11.04 19.87 32.97
C ILE A 138 11.17 20.09 31.46
N ALA A 139 11.68 21.26 31.06
CA ALA A 139 11.85 21.61 29.65
C ALA A 139 12.85 20.66 28.96
N PRO A 140 12.45 19.95 27.88
CA PRO A 140 13.36 19.05 27.18
C PRO A 140 14.46 19.86 26.47
N ARG A 141 15.72 19.49 26.76
CA ARG A 141 16.90 20.00 26.05
C ARG A 141 16.75 19.71 24.55
N LYS A 142 16.90 20.74 23.71
CA LYS A 142 17.01 20.62 22.24
C LYS A 142 18.27 19.83 21.92
N VAL A 143 18.12 18.52 21.70
CA VAL A 143 19.14 17.71 21.03
C VAL A 143 19.18 18.21 19.59
N THR A 144 20.32 18.78 19.19
CA THR A 144 20.59 19.12 17.79
C THR A 144 20.54 17.82 17.00
N SER A 145 19.46 17.59 16.25
CA SER A 145 19.33 16.41 15.41
C SER A 145 20.50 16.41 14.43
N ASP A 146 21.40 15.44 14.58
CA ASP A 146 22.31 15.05 13.50
C ASP A 146 21.50 15.00 12.22
N ARG A 147 21.98 15.69 11.18
CA ARG A 147 21.36 15.62 9.86
C ARG A 147 21.49 14.18 9.38
N GLN A 148 20.55 13.33 9.78
CA GLN A 148 20.42 11.97 9.29
C GLN A 148 20.57 12.03 7.78
N SER A 149 21.56 11.29 7.29
CA SER A 149 21.89 11.26 5.87
C SER A 149 20.61 11.05 5.07
N THR A 150 20.23 12.07 4.29
CA THR A 150 19.07 12.00 3.38
C THR A 150 19.27 10.92 2.30
N TYR A 151 20.50 10.42 2.16
CA TYR A 151 20.92 9.46 1.15
C TYR A 151 21.06 8.05 1.73
N GLY A 152 20.92 7.04 0.87
CA GLY A 152 21.18 5.65 1.23
C GLY A 152 20.09 4.99 2.07
N LYS A 153 18.83 5.46 1.96
CA LYS A 153 17.71 4.85 2.67
C LYS A 153 17.53 3.38 2.27
N LEU A 154 17.63 3.07 0.98
CA LEU A 154 17.56 1.71 0.44
C LEU A 154 18.91 0.97 0.48
N GLY A 155 19.81 1.29 1.42
CA GLY A 155 21.17 0.75 1.44
C GLY A 155 21.27 -0.78 1.56
N ASN A 156 20.25 -1.42 2.14
CA ASN A 156 20.17 -2.88 2.28
C ASN A 156 19.38 -3.54 1.14
N ALA A 157 18.90 -2.78 0.16
CA ALA A 157 18.21 -3.34 -0.99
C ALA A 157 19.21 -3.87 -2.04
N PRO A 158 18.82 -4.86 -2.85
CA PRO A 158 19.63 -5.30 -3.97
C PRO A 158 19.98 -4.18 -4.95
N SER A 159 21.07 -4.37 -5.70
CA SER A 159 21.52 -3.41 -6.69
C SER A 159 20.44 -3.08 -7.71
N MET A 160 20.36 -1.81 -8.14
CA MET A 160 19.46 -1.39 -9.22
C MET A 160 19.76 -2.09 -10.55
N ASN A 161 20.98 -2.64 -10.73
CA ASN A 161 21.40 -3.36 -11.94
C ASN A 161 21.33 -4.89 -11.77
N LEU A 162 20.67 -5.38 -10.73
CA LEU A 162 20.30 -6.78 -10.63
C LEU A 162 19.20 -7.07 -11.65
N GLY A 163 19.36 -8.13 -12.43
CA GLY A 163 18.42 -8.49 -13.49
C GLY A 163 17.03 -8.87 -12.97
N PHE A 164 16.09 -9.02 -13.90
CA PHE A 164 14.76 -9.57 -13.63
C PHE A 164 14.72 -11.04 -14.08
N PRO A 165 13.94 -11.90 -13.39
CA PRO A 165 13.75 -13.28 -13.81
C PRO A 165 12.80 -13.35 -15.01
N GLU A 166 12.72 -14.54 -15.60
CA GLU A 166 11.60 -14.88 -16.48
C GLU A 166 10.44 -15.41 -15.61
N GLY A 167 9.30 -14.72 -15.60
CA GLY A 167 8.09 -15.12 -14.90
C GLY A 167 7.30 -13.98 -14.26
N ASN A 168 6.30 -14.37 -13.47
CA ASN A 168 5.35 -13.45 -12.84
C ASN A 168 5.87 -12.94 -11.49
N VAL A 169 5.84 -11.62 -11.29
CA VAL A 169 6.22 -10.98 -10.03
C VAL A 169 5.21 -9.88 -9.73
N THR A 170 4.59 -9.88 -8.54
CA THR A 170 3.61 -8.84 -8.19
C THR A 170 4.29 -7.47 -8.03
N ALA A 171 3.52 -6.39 -8.18
CA ALA A 171 4.01 -5.05 -7.86
C ALA A 171 4.56 -4.93 -6.43
N VAL A 172 3.97 -5.64 -5.47
CA VAL A 172 4.41 -5.59 -4.07
C VAL A 172 5.73 -6.36 -3.91
N GLU A 173 5.87 -7.53 -4.52
CA GLU A 173 7.15 -8.26 -4.53
C GLU A 173 8.28 -7.42 -5.11
N LEU A 174 8.05 -6.72 -6.23
CA LEU A 174 9.03 -5.80 -6.81
C LEU A 174 9.43 -4.68 -5.84
N LEU A 175 8.46 -4.05 -5.18
CA LEU A 175 8.69 -2.95 -4.24
C LEU A 175 9.35 -3.41 -2.94
N VAL A 176 9.07 -4.63 -2.50
CA VAL A 176 9.59 -5.19 -1.24
C VAL A 176 10.98 -5.78 -1.43
N PHE A 177 11.20 -6.63 -2.42
CA PHE A 177 12.49 -7.30 -2.61
C PHE A 177 13.48 -6.45 -3.40
N THR A 178 13.00 -5.66 -4.37
CA THR A 178 13.85 -4.88 -5.27
C THR A 178 13.39 -3.41 -5.39
N PRO A 179 13.28 -2.63 -4.30
CA PRO A 179 12.76 -1.25 -4.36
C PRO A 179 13.58 -0.33 -5.29
N GLU A 180 14.86 -0.65 -5.50
CA GLU A 180 15.75 0.05 -6.45
C GLU A 180 15.39 -0.21 -7.93
N ALA A 181 14.55 -1.21 -8.22
CA ALA A 181 13.99 -1.49 -9.55
C ALA A 181 13.08 -0.36 -10.06
N LEU A 182 12.64 0.56 -9.18
CA LEU A 182 11.95 1.81 -9.55
C LEU A 182 12.81 2.79 -10.37
N LYS A 183 14.02 2.39 -10.74
CA LYS A 183 14.87 3.08 -11.72
C LYS A 183 14.77 2.44 -13.11
N SER A 184 14.21 1.24 -13.28
CA SER A 184 13.96 0.63 -14.58
C SER A 184 12.81 1.35 -15.30
N TRP A 185 12.97 1.65 -16.59
CA TRP A 185 11.89 2.23 -17.40
C TRP A 185 10.67 1.33 -17.44
N ASP A 186 10.89 0.02 -17.56
CA ASP A 186 9.82 -0.96 -17.75
C ASP A 186 9.00 -1.12 -16.46
N VAL A 187 9.66 -1.17 -15.29
CA VAL A 187 8.98 -1.16 -13.98
C VAL A 187 8.20 0.13 -13.76
N ILE A 188 8.77 1.29 -14.09
CA ILE A 188 8.08 2.59 -13.91
C ILE A 188 6.83 2.65 -14.78
N GLN A 189 6.97 2.28 -16.06
CA GLN A 189 5.85 2.25 -17.00
C GLN A 189 4.76 1.32 -16.48
N ARG A 190 5.10 0.08 -16.10
CA ARG A 190 4.14 -0.89 -15.58
C ARG A 190 3.35 -0.37 -14.39
N LEU A 191 4.05 0.03 -13.34
CA LEU A 191 3.38 0.44 -12.10
C LEU A 191 2.53 1.71 -12.32
N CYS A 192 3.05 2.71 -13.05
CA CYS A 192 2.31 3.95 -13.30
C CYS A 192 1.10 3.71 -14.22
N SER A 193 1.24 2.87 -15.24
CA SER A 193 0.14 2.50 -16.15
C SER A 193 -0.98 1.74 -15.43
N ASN A 194 -0.64 0.99 -14.38
CA ASN A 194 -1.58 0.29 -13.51
C ASN A 194 -2.03 1.10 -12.28
N GLY A 195 -1.82 2.42 -12.30
CA GLY A 195 -2.40 3.36 -11.33
C GLY A 195 -1.59 3.61 -10.07
N PHE A 196 -0.41 3.00 -9.91
CA PHE A 196 0.41 3.28 -8.73
C PHE A 196 0.87 4.73 -8.67
N GLN A 197 0.77 5.29 -7.46
CA GLN A 197 1.28 6.61 -7.14
C GLN A 197 2.50 6.53 -6.22
N CYS A 198 3.42 7.49 -6.34
CA CYS A 198 4.63 7.56 -5.48
C CYS A 198 4.33 7.40 -3.98
N PRO A 199 3.27 8.02 -3.42
CA PRO A 199 2.96 7.84 -2.01
C PRO A 199 2.53 6.43 -1.62
N ALA A 200 1.88 5.68 -2.52
CA ALA A 200 1.50 4.29 -2.27
C ALA A 200 2.74 3.38 -2.33
N MET A 201 3.58 3.55 -3.35
CA MET A 201 4.86 2.82 -3.47
C MET A 201 5.74 3.04 -2.24
N ALA A 202 5.94 4.30 -1.81
CA ALA A 202 6.71 4.61 -0.61
C ALA A 202 6.08 4.01 0.66
N TYR A 203 4.75 3.96 0.74
CA TYR A 203 4.05 3.36 1.87
C TYR A 203 4.28 1.84 1.93
N ILE A 204 4.23 1.14 0.80
CA ILE A 204 4.53 -0.31 0.72
C ILE A 204 5.97 -0.58 1.17
N ILE A 205 6.94 0.13 0.58
CA ILE A 205 8.38 -0.02 0.91
C ILE A 205 8.58 0.16 2.43
N ASN A 206 8.05 1.23 3.02
CA ASN A 206 8.23 1.50 4.45
C ASN A 206 7.44 0.57 5.37
N THR A 207 6.42 -0.13 4.85
CA THR A 207 5.65 -1.10 5.64
C THR A 207 6.39 -2.43 5.73
N HIS A 208 6.99 -2.87 4.62
CA HIS A 208 7.61 -4.18 4.50
C HIS A 208 9.11 -4.20 4.75
N ARG A 209 9.79 -3.04 4.73
CA ARG A 209 11.23 -2.95 4.89
C ARG A 209 11.64 -2.15 6.12
N GLU A 210 12.69 -2.63 6.75
CA GLU A 210 13.46 -1.87 7.74
C GLU A 210 14.41 -0.91 7.05
N MET A 211 14.36 0.34 7.48
CA MET A 211 15.04 1.45 6.84
C MET A 211 16.01 2.06 7.85
N PRO A 212 17.30 1.66 7.88
CA PRO A 212 18.23 2.09 8.92
C PRO A 212 18.44 3.62 8.92
N ASN A 213 18.28 4.25 7.75
CA ASN A 213 18.37 5.71 7.57
C ASN A 213 16.98 6.40 7.53
N GLY A 214 15.96 5.74 8.11
CA GLY A 214 14.57 6.19 8.20
C GLY A 214 13.76 6.03 6.91
N ASP A 215 12.44 6.18 7.04
CA ASP A 215 11.44 6.00 5.98
C ASP A 215 11.82 6.66 4.65
N VAL A 216 11.59 5.97 3.53
CA VAL A 216 11.66 6.54 2.18
C VAL A 216 10.50 7.54 2.02
N PRO A 217 10.77 8.85 1.83
CA PRO A 217 9.70 9.79 1.52
C PRO A 217 9.24 9.62 0.08
N PHE A 218 7.98 9.92 -0.22
CA PHE A 218 7.42 9.80 -1.57
C PHE A 218 8.21 10.62 -2.63
N ASN A 219 8.81 11.74 -2.22
CA ASN A 219 9.66 12.56 -3.09
C ASN A 219 10.94 11.84 -3.54
N THR A 220 11.47 10.92 -2.72
CA THR A 220 12.61 10.09 -3.10
C THR A 220 12.20 9.11 -4.19
N VAL A 221 11.06 8.42 -4.02
CA VAL A 221 10.48 7.55 -5.04
C VAL A 221 10.24 8.31 -6.36
N LEU A 222 9.61 9.48 -6.28
CA LEU A 222 9.37 10.33 -7.46
C LEU A 222 10.68 10.69 -8.18
N ARG A 223 11.73 11.07 -7.44
CA ARG A 223 13.03 11.42 -8.02
C ARG A 223 13.75 10.24 -8.65
N MET A 224 13.63 9.04 -8.07
CA MET A 224 14.15 7.81 -8.69
C MET A 224 13.52 7.60 -10.07
N MET A 225 12.19 7.62 -10.13
CA MET A 225 11.47 7.38 -11.38
C MET A 225 11.70 8.48 -12.41
N GLN A 226 11.58 9.76 -12.01
CA GLN A 226 11.80 10.89 -12.92
C GLN A 226 13.22 10.96 -13.44
N GLY A 227 14.21 10.66 -12.59
CA GLY A 227 15.62 10.65 -12.99
C GLY A 227 15.88 9.63 -14.10
N SER A 228 15.23 8.48 -14.04
CA SER A 228 15.37 7.41 -15.04
C SER A 228 14.55 7.69 -16.30
N ILE A 229 13.26 8.01 -16.19
CA ILE A 229 12.40 8.22 -17.37
C ILE A 229 12.85 9.43 -18.21
N LYS A 230 13.35 10.51 -17.59
CA LYS A 230 13.82 11.67 -18.35
C LYS A 230 15.08 11.41 -19.19
N GLN A 231 15.73 10.26 -19.00
CA GLN A 231 16.86 9.83 -19.83
C GLN A 231 16.41 9.07 -21.08
N ARG A 232 15.11 8.80 -21.24
CA ARG A 232 14.55 8.28 -22.47
C ARG A 232 14.80 9.26 -23.64
N PRO A 233 15.20 8.75 -24.82
CA PRO A 233 15.48 9.60 -25.98
C PRO A 233 14.22 10.29 -26.53
N GLU A 234 13.04 9.68 -26.33
CA GLU A 234 11.79 10.17 -26.92
C GLU A 234 11.32 11.48 -26.23
N PRO A 235 10.94 12.51 -27.01
CA PRO A 235 10.72 13.87 -26.50
C PRO A 235 9.57 13.96 -25.48
N GLU A 236 8.56 13.12 -25.58
CA GLU A 236 7.41 13.04 -24.67
C GLU A 236 7.82 12.73 -23.22
N PHE A 237 8.96 12.06 -23.02
CA PHE A 237 9.41 11.72 -21.67
C PHE A 237 10.13 12.87 -20.94
N LYS A 238 10.46 13.96 -21.64
CA LYS A 238 11.12 15.13 -21.03
C LYS A 238 10.20 15.86 -20.05
N THR A 239 8.92 15.93 -20.36
CA THR A 239 7.87 16.54 -19.53
C THR A 239 7.13 15.50 -18.67
N TRP A 240 7.58 14.24 -18.71
CA TRP A 240 6.93 13.16 -17.99
C TRP A 240 6.83 13.43 -16.49
N ASN A 241 5.66 13.11 -15.97
CA ASN A 241 5.38 12.92 -14.57
C ASN A 241 4.37 11.78 -14.43
N VAL A 242 4.20 11.28 -13.20
CA VAL A 242 3.31 10.15 -12.92
C VAL A 242 1.87 10.42 -13.41
N GLY A 243 1.39 11.67 -13.36
CA GLY A 243 0.05 12.04 -13.79
C GLY A 243 -0.13 12.24 -15.30
N THR A 244 0.96 12.30 -16.06
CA THR A 244 0.94 12.41 -17.54
C THR A 244 1.50 11.14 -18.19
N ASN A 245 1.56 10.04 -17.46
CA ASN A 245 1.95 8.76 -18.03
C ASN A 245 0.90 8.32 -19.05
N VAL A 246 1.33 8.01 -20.27
CA VAL A 246 0.45 7.50 -21.33
C VAL A 246 0.70 6.01 -21.45
N ASN A 247 -0.37 5.23 -21.48
CA ASN A 247 -0.28 3.79 -21.70
C ASN A 247 -0.05 3.53 -23.19
N PRO A 248 0.86 2.61 -23.55
CA PRO A 248 0.92 2.08 -24.91
C PRO A 248 -0.44 1.51 -25.34
N ASP A 249 -0.72 1.53 -26.64
CA ASP A 249 -2.00 1.04 -27.19
C ASP A 249 -2.24 -0.45 -26.89
N ASN A 250 -1.16 -1.23 -26.77
CA ASN A 250 -1.18 -2.65 -26.46
C ASN A 250 -0.94 -2.95 -24.97
N TRP A 251 -1.19 -1.99 -24.08
CA TRP A 251 -0.99 -2.18 -22.64
C TRP A 251 -2.00 -3.17 -22.04
N ASP A 252 -1.52 -4.29 -21.53
CA ASP A 252 -2.31 -5.21 -20.72
C ASP A 252 -2.13 -4.89 -19.23
N ASN A 253 -3.23 -4.55 -18.56
CA ASN A 253 -3.21 -4.22 -17.13
C ASN A 253 -3.33 -5.45 -16.21
N THR A 254 -3.56 -6.63 -16.79
CA THR A 254 -3.61 -7.91 -16.08
C THR A 254 -2.28 -8.64 -16.08
N ASP A 255 -1.36 -8.25 -16.97
CA ASP A 255 -0.03 -8.81 -17.06
C ASP A 255 0.84 -8.39 -15.87
N VAL A 256 1.31 -9.39 -15.12
CA VAL A 256 2.24 -9.23 -13.99
C VAL A 256 3.62 -9.82 -14.28
N SER A 257 3.89 -10.23 -15.52
CA SER A 257 5.19 -10.70 -15.95
C SER A 257 6.24 -9.59 -15.86
N VAL A 258 7.48 -9.99 -15.62
CA VAL A 258 8.67 -9.13 -15.72
C VAL A 258 9.61 -9.59 -16.83
N ASP A 259 9.12 -10.44 -17.72
CA ASP A 259 9.87 -10.96 -18.86
C ASP A 259 10.41 -9.82 -19.73
N GLY A 260 11.70 -9.88 -20.03
CA GLY A 260 12.37 -8.89 -20.87
C GLY A 260 12.52 -7.49 -20.25
N PHE A 261 12.18 -7.30 -18.97
CA PHE A 261 12.38 -6.02 -18.30
C PHE A 261 13.87 -5.64 -18.29
N ARG A 262 14.16 -4.38 -18.61
CA ARG A 262 15.52 -3.89 -18.74
C ARG A 262 15.96 -3.14 -17.49
N ILE A 263 17.19 -3.41 -17.07
CA ILE A 263 17.83 -2.73 -15.94
C ILE A 263 18.38 -1.34 -16.35
N PRO A 264 18.64 -0.44 -15.38
CA PRO A 264 19.16 0.90 -15.64
C PRO A 264 20.41 0.96 -16.51
N ARG A 265 21.37 0.04 -16.34
CA ARG A 265 22.57 0.00 -17.19
C ARG A 265 22.27 -0.18 -18.69
N VAL A 266 21.15 -0.83 -19.03
CA VAL A 266 20.76 -1.10 -20.43
C VAL A 266 19.97 0.07 -20.98
N THR A 267 19.04 0.60 -20.18
CA THR A 267 18.13 1.66 -20.63
C THR A 267 18.79 3.04 -20.63
N HIS A 268 19.53 3.36 -19.57
CA HIS A 268 20.13 4.68 -19.38
C HIS A 268 21.49 4.57 -18.66
N PRO A 269 22.52 4.00 -19.32
CA PRO A 269 23.86 3.92 -18.75
C PRO A 269 24.38 5.31 -18.41
N SER A 270 25.04 5.42 -17.25
CA SER A 270 25.66 6.68 -16.82
C SER A 270 26.79 7.08 -17.77
N THR A 271 26.64 8.22 -18.45
CA THR A 271 27.62 8.74 -19.41
C THR A 271 28.82 9.44 -18.77
N LYS A 272 28.71 9.81 -17.48
CA LYS A 272 29.68 10.73 -16.85
C LYS A 272 31.10 10.15 -16.71
N LEU A 273 31.29 8.83 -16.73
CA LEU A 273 32.61 8.18 -16.68
C LEU A 273 32.50 6.79 -17.37
N GLN A 274 33.24 6.58 -18.46
CA GLN A 274 33.17 5.37 -19.31
C GLN A 274 33.48 4.04 -18.58
N ASN A 275 34.11 4.07 -17.40
CA ASN A 275 34.52 2.88 -16.63
C ASN A 275 33.81 2.73 -15.27
N HIS A 276 32.60 3.28 -15.11
CA HIS A 276 31.97 3.26 -13.79
C HIS A 276 31.38 1.89 -13.43
N ALA A 277 31.74 1.38 -12.25
CA ALA A 277 31.08 0.27 -11.57
C ALA A 277 29.54 0.40 -11.51
N ARG A 278 29.01 1.63 -11.64
CA ARG A 278 27.56 1.92 -11.73
C ARG A 278 26.89 1.41 -13.00
N ASN A 279 27.64 1.13 -14.07
CA ASN A 279 27.11 0.55 -15.30
C ASN A 279 27.36 -0.96 -15.39
N ALA A 280 28.04 -1.55 -14.40
CA ALA A 280 28.25 -2.99 -14.34
C ALA A 280 26.91 -3.69 -14.05
N GLN A 281 26.72 -4.85 -14.67
CA GLN A 281 25.67 -5.78 -14.25
C GLN A 281 25.98 -6.26 -12.84
N ALA A 282 24.97 -6.29 -11.98
CA ALA A 282 25.16 -6.92 -10.69
C ALA A 282 25.22 -8.44 -10.87
N ASP A 283 26.09 -9.10 -10.12
CA ASP A 283 26.14 -10.56 -10.08
C ASP A 283 24.82 -11.11 -9.51
N PRO A 284 24.40 -12.32 -9.94
CA PRO A 284 23.30 -13.02 -9.29
C PRO A 284 23.53 -13.18 -7.78
N ILE A 285 22.47 -13.07 -7.00
CA ILE A 285 22.52 -13.17 -5.53
C ILE A 285 21.69 -14.35 -5.05
N PRO A 286 22.02 -14.99 -3.91
CA PRO A 286 21.15 -15.98 -3.29
C PRO A 286 19.72 -15.42 -3.09
N PHE A 287 18.67 -16.21 -3.39
CA PHE A 287 17.28 -15.77 -3.16
C PHE A 287 17.03 -15.25 -1.74
N ARG A 288 17.60 -15.90 -0.72
CA ARG A 288 17.48 -15.47 0.68
C ARG A 288 18.01 -14.04 0.92
N ASP A 289 18.97 -13.58 0.12
CA ASP A 289 19.56 -12.25 0.27
C ASP A 289 18.60 -11.13 -0.20
N LEU A 290 17.56 -11.47 -0.97
CA LEU A 290 16.46 -10.53 -1.28
C LEU A 290 15.69 -10.12 -0.02
N ALA A 291 15.65 -10.98 1.00
CA ALA A 291 14.99 -10.69 2.28
C ALA A 291 15.82 -9.77 3.19
N ASN A 292 17.05 -9.39 2.80
CA ASN A 292 17.86 -8.47 3.59
C ASN A 292 17.14 -7.12 3.76
N GLY A 293 16.87 -6.75 5.02
CA GLY A 293 16.13 -5.55 5.38
C GLY A 293 14.62 -5.63 5.11
N VAL A 294 14.06 -6.80 4.82
CA VAL A 294 12.61 -7.05 4.78
C VAL A 294 12.15 -7.42 6.19
N SER A 295 11.30 -6.59 6.79
CA SER A 295 10.73 -6.85 8.12
C SER A 295 9.42 -7.64 8.05
N MET A 296 8.73 -7.59 6.91
CA MET A 296 7.50 -8.32 6.66
C MET A 296 7.50 -8.83 5.22
N MET A 297 7.46 -10.14 5.04
CA MET A 297 7.31 -10.75 3.71
C MET A 297 5.96 -10.34 3.09
N PRO A 298 5.87 -10.19 1.75
CA PRO A 298 4.58 -10.14 1.08
C PRO A 298 3.78 -11.40 1.43
N PHE A 299 2.45 -11.31 1.47
CA PHE A 299 1.59 -12.46 1.78
C PHE A 299 0.22 -12.33 1.10
N GLY A 300 -0.49 -13.45 0.98
CA GLY A 300 -1.82 -13.49 0.39
C GLY A 300 -1.84 -12.86 -1.02
N PRO A 301 -2.77 -11.95 -1.33
CA PRO A 301 -2.84 -11.28 -2.64
C PRO A 301 -1.62 -10.44 -3.06
N ASP A 302 -0.69 -10.17 -2.15
CA ASP A 302 0.54 -9.41 -2.43
C ASP A 302 1.74 -10.33 -2.74
N ALA A 303 1.61 -11.64 -2.50
CA ALA A 303 2.67 -12.63 -2.74
C ALA A 303 2.33 -13.53 -3.93
N LEU A 304 3.35 -13.89 -4.70
CA LEU A 304 3.28 -14.88 -5.78
C LEU A 304 4.56 -15.72 -5.77
N ASP A 305 5.23 -15.83 -6.91
CA ASP A 305 6.31 -16.78 -7.14
C ASP A 305 7.63 -16.32 -6.51
N LEU A 306 7.92 -15.02 -6.51
CA LEU A 306 9.17 -14.52 -5.91
C LEU A 306 9.20 -14.69 -4.40
N THR A 307 8.08 -14.45 -3.72
CA THR A 307 7.94 -14.68 -2.28
C THR A 307 8.19 -16.15 -1.95
N ARG A 308 7.59 -17.08 -2.71
CA ARG A 308 7.80 -18.53 -2.53
C ARG A 308 9.26 -18.93 -2.69
N CYS A 309 9.94 -18.42 -3.71
CA CYS A 309 11.36 -18.69 -3.94
C CYS A 309 12.24 -18.19 -2.77
N VAL A 310 11.96 -16.98 -2.27
CA VAL A 310 12.69 -16.40 -1.13
C VAL A 310 12.44 -17.19 0.15
N GLU A 311 11.18 -17.49 0.47
CA GLU A 311 10.81 -18.29 1.65
C GLU A 311 11.42 -19.68 1.62
N HIS A 312 11.41 -20.34 0.45
CA HIS A 312 12.02 -21.65 0.29
C HIS A 312 13.52 -21.61 0.58
N HIS A 313 14.27 -20.66 0.01
CA HIS A 313 15.72 -20.57 0.24
C HIS A 313 16.06 -20.12 1.68
N ILE A 314 15.19 -19.37 2.36
CA ILE A 314 15.36 -19.11 3.80
C ILE A 314 15.22 -20.40 4.61
N ALA A 315 14.25 -21.25 4.26
CA ALA A 315 14.01 -22.53 4.94
C ALA A 315 15.08 -23.60 4.61
N HIS A 316 15.74 -23.49 3.46
CA HIS A 316 16.75 -24.44 2.98
C HIS A 316 18.08 -23.72 2.68
N PRO A 317 18.83 -23.30 3.71
CA PRO A 317 20.02 -22.46 3.54
C PRO A 317 21.21 -23.16 2.87
N ASP A 318 21.19 -24.49 2.78
CA ASP A 318 22.24 -25.27 2.12
C ASP A 318 22.04 -25.34 0.59
N ASP A 319 20.82 -25.05 0.12
CA ASP A 319 20.52 -25.03 -1.30
C ASP A 319 21.17 -23.81 -1.98
N LYS A 320 21.57 -24.00 -3.23
CA LYS A 320 22.30 -22.98 -4.00
C LYS A 320 21.44 -22.43 -5.12
N TRP A 321 20.45 -21.62 -4.74
CA TRP A 321 19.54 -20.97 -5.68
C TRP A 321 19.83 -19.46 -5.79
N PHE A 322 20.11 -18.99 -7.01
CA PHE A 322 20.45 -17.60 -7.28
C PHE A 322 19.36 -16.87 -8.06
N TYR A 323 19.02 -15.67 -7.61
CA TYR A 323 18.20 -14.71 -8.33
C TYR A 323 19.08 -13.82 -9.23
N PRO A 324 18.65 -13.51 -10.47
CA PRO A 324 17.41 -13.95 -11.11
C PRO A 324 17.55 -15.28 -11.89
N THR A 325 18.77 -15.82 -12.03
CA THR A 325 19.09 -16.87 -13.02
C THR A 325 18.37 -18.18 -12.79
N ASP A 326 18.18 -18.59 -11.54
CA ASP A 326 17.63 -19.90 -11.21
C ASP A 326 16.14 -19.84 -10.88
N PHE A 327 15.48 -18.70 -11.14
CA PHE A 327 14.08 -18.48 -10.76
C PHE A 327 13.15 -19.58 -11.28
N GLN A 328 13.18 -19.86 -12.58
CA GLN A 328 12.32 -20.88 -13.17
C GLN A 328 12.68 -22.30 -12.68
N ALA A 329 13.97 -22.58 -12.51
CA ALA A 329 14.45 -23.88 -12.01
C ALA A 329 14.00 -24.12 -10.56
N LEU A 330 14.09 -23.10 -9.71
CA LEU A 330 13.60 -23.14 -8.35
C LEU A 330 12.08 -23.26 -8.31
N LEU A 331 11.34 -22.52 -9.15
CA LEU A 331 9.89 -22.69 -9.24
C LEU A 331 9.51 -24.13 -9.57
N ASN A 332 10.13 -24.72 -10.58
CA ASN A 332 9.90 -26.12 -10.94
C ASN A 332 10.22 -27.07 -9.77
N HIS A 333 11.27 -26.76 -8.99
CA HIS A 333 11.62 -27.52 -7.79
C HIS A 333 10.54 -27.43 -6.68
N ILE A 334 9.90 -26.28 -6.51
CA ILE A 334 8.91 -26.03 -5.44
C ILE A 334 7.44 -26.20 -5.88
N GLY A 335 7.21 -26.91 -7.00
CA GLY A 335 5.87 -27.29 -7.48
C GLY A 335 5.35 -26.49 -8.68
N GLY A 336 6.21 -25.72 -9.34
CA GLY A 336 5.90 -24.91 -10.52
C GLY A 336 5.40 -23.49 -10.20
N PRO A 337 5.23 -22.65 -11.24
CA PRO A 337 4.66 -21.31 -11.12
C PRO A 337 3.22 -21.32 -10.61
N MET A 338 2.85 -20.34 -9.78
CA MET A 338 1.46 -20.16 -9.38
C MET A 338 0.62 -19.56 -10.52
N ALA A 339 -0.63 -20.00 -10.60
CA ALA A 339 -1.60 -19.33 -11.46
C ALA A 339 -1.84 -17.89 -10.96
N VAL A 340 -1.62 -16.91 -11.85
CA VAL A 340 -1.98 -15.51 -11.58
C VAL A 340 -3.49 -15.42 -11.38
N GLN A 341 -3.91 -14.63 -10.40
CA GLN A 341 -5.31 -14.43 -10.02
C GLN A 341 -5.60 -12.94 -10.10
N PRO A 342 -6.86 -12.51 -10.29
CA PRO A 342 -7.22 -11.11 -10.39
C PRO A 342 -6.72 -10.23 -9.24
N HIS A 343 -6.60 -10.79 -8.04
CA HIS A 343 -6.11 -10.06 -6.87
C HIS A 343 -4.59 -9.84 -6.83
N HIS A 344 -3.82 -10.55 -7.67
CA HIS A 344 -2.39 -10.35 -7.86
C HIS A 344 -2.07 -9.20 -8.82
N HIS A 345 -3.05 -8.74 -9.61
CA HIS A 345 -2.86 -7.66 -10.57
C HIS A 345 -2.47 -6.35 -9.87
N ASP A 346 -1.67 -5.54 -10.55
CA ASP A 346 -1.13 -4.31 -10.00
C ASP A 346 -2.23 -3.31 -9.58
N ASN A 347 -3.31 -3.20 -10.36
CA ASN A 347 -4.43 -2.31 -10.05
C ASN A 347 -5.12 -2.71 -8.72
N ALA A 348 -5.30 -4.01 -8.48
CA ALA A 348 -5.87 -4.54 -7.25
C ALA A 348 -4.94 -4.24 -6.05
N ALA A 349 -3.64 -4.44 -6.22
CA ALA A 349 -2.65 -4.08 -5.20
C ALA A 349 -2.67 -2.57 -4.91
N PHE A 350 -2.72 -1.72 -5.94
CA PHE A 350 -2.80 -0.28 -5.76
C PHE A 350 -4.02 0.14 -4.94
N ILE A 351 -5.22 -0.37 -5.27
CA ILE A 351 -6.46 -0.05 -4.56
C ILE A 351 -6.33 -0.40 -3.06
N ARG A 352 -5.88 -1.63 -2.75
CA ARG A 352 -5.68 -2.09 -1.37
C ARG A 352 -4.70 -1.19 -0.61
N TRP A 353 -3.51 -1.00 -1.15
CA TRP A 353 -2.44 -0.27 -0.46
C TRP A 353 -2.72 1.23 -0.36
N ASN A 354 -3.43 1.81 -1.32
CA ASN A 354 -3.89 3.18 -1.23
C ASN A 354 -4.92 3.35 -0.10
N ALA A 355 -5.86 2.40 0.05
CA ALA A 355 -6.81 2.40 1.16
C ALA A 355 -6.08 2.32 2.52
N HIS A 356 -5.14 1.37 2.68
CA HIS A 356 -4.34 1.25 3.90
C HIS A 356 -3.58 2.54 4.25
N ARG A 357 -2.97 3.19 3.24
CA ARG A 357 -2.27 4.45 3.40
C ARG A 357 -3.18 5.57 3.90
N LEU A 358 -4.39 5.70 3.34
CA LEU A 358 -5.36 6.73 3.72
C LEU A 358 -5.79 6.56 5.18
N VAL A 359 -6.10 5.32 5.60
CA VAL A 359 -6.44 4.99 6.98
C VAL A 359 -5.30 5.37 7.94
N SER A 360 -4.06 5.02 7.60
CA SER A 360 -2.87 5.35 8.40
C SER A 360 -2.63 6.87 8.55
N ARG A 361 -2.93 7.67 7.51
CA ARG A 361 -2.84 9.13 7.59
C ARG A 361 -3.89 9.72 8.54
N SER A 362 -5.12 9.23 8.49
CA SER A 362 -6.19 9.68 9.38
C SER A 362 -5.85 9.42 10.84
N LYS A 363 -5.28 8.24 11.17
CA LYS A 363 -4.78 7.93 12.52
C LYS A 363 -3.72 8.93 12.99
N ARG A 364 -2.74 9.27 12.15
CA ARG A 364 -1.68 10.25 12.47
C ARG A 364 -2.22 11.67 12.69
N ARG A 365 -3.26 12.09 11.94
CA ARG A 365 -3.90 13.41 12.11
C ARG A 365 -4.63 13.48 13.45
N LYS A 366 -5.43 12.47 13.79
CA LYS A 366 -6.13 12.38 15.09
C LYS A 366 -5.14 12.41 16.26
N ALA A 367 -4.05 11.64 16.18
CA ALA A 367 -3.01 11.63 17.21
C ALA A 367 -2.29 12.98 17.42
N LYS A 368 -2.21 13.82 16.38
CA LYS A 368 -1.66 15.19 16.50
C LYS A 368 -2.66 16.16 17.12
N GLN A 369 -3.96 15.99 16.85
CA GLN A 369 -5.02 16.83 17.43
C GLN A 369 -5.25 16.54 18.91
N THR A 370 -5.09 15.30 19.35
CA THR A 370 -5.25 14.91 20.77
C THR A 370 -4.06 15.25 21.65
N LYS A 371 -2.94 15.75 21.09
CA LYS A 371 -1.88 16.29 21.94
C LYS A 371 -2.40 17.61 22.51
N PRO A 372 -2.62 17.72 23.84
CA PRO A 372 -3.07 18.96 24.43
C PRO A 372 -2.10 20.04 23.97
N GLN A 373 -2.61 21.08 23.30
CA GLN A 373 -1.77 22.22 22.98
C GLN A 373 -1.16 22.66 24.31
N PRO A 374 0.18 22.74 24.42
CA PRO A 374 0.79 23.30 25.60
C PRO A 374 0.12 24.66 25.77
N MET A 375 -0.65 24.83 26.85
CA MET A 375 -1.32 26.09 27.14
C MET A 375 -0.20 27.12 27.11
N THR A 376 -0.18 27.94 26.06
CA THR A 376 0.70 29.10 26.04
C THR A 376 0.33 29.86 27.30
N PRO A 377 1.28 30.07 28.24
CA PRO A 377 0.98 30.80 29.46
C PRO A 377 0.29 32.08 29.03
N VAL A 378 -0.93 32.27 29.53
CA VAL A 378 -1.72 33.47 29.27
C VAL A 378 -0.79 34.64 29.59
N PRO A 379 -0.49 35.53 28.64
CA PRO A 379 0.37 36.66 28.93
C PRO A 379 -0.32 37.48 30.02
N ASP A 380 0.32 37.55 31.20
CA ASP A 380 -0.15 38.36 32.31
C ASP A 380 -0.44 39.77 31.79
N ALA A 381 -1.66 40.24 32.02
CA ALA A 381 -2.22 41.47 31.47
C ALA A 381 -1.60 42.77 32.05
N HIS A 382 -0.37 42.73 32.59
CA HIS A 382 0.22 43.82 33.36
C HIS A 382 1.62 44.28 32.92
N THR A 383 1.98 44.12 31.65
CA THR A 383 3.14 44.83 31.08
C THR A 383 2.90 45.30 29.65
N ARG A 384 1.94 46.24 29.50
CA ARG A 384 1.91 47.16 28.36
C ARG A 384 3.04 48.18 28.54
N THR A 385 4.26 47.83 28.16
CA THR A 385 5.30 48.85 27.95
C THR A 385 5.26 49.30 26.50
N ALA A 386 4.85 50.54 26.30
CA ALA A 386 4.85 51.23 25.02
C ALA A 386 6.29 51.40 24.53
N THR A 387 6.75 50.58 23.59
CA THR A 387 7.91 50.91 22.77
C THR A 387 7.91 50.08 21.49
N SER A 388 7.47 50.70 20.39
CA SER A 388 8.00 50.50 19.03
C SER A 388 7.05 51.11 18.00
N ILE A 389 6.95 52.44 18.03
CA ILE A 389 6.71 53.24 16.83
C ILE A 389 8.08 53.83 16.50
N ALA A 390 8.86 53.17 15.65
CA ALA A 390 9.90 53.80 14.84
C ALA A 390 10.67 52.75 14.04
N LYS A 391 10.57 52.85 12.71
CA LYS A 391 11.45 52.34 11.64
C LYS A 391 10.69 51.46 10.66
N LYS A 392 10.66 51.73 9.37
CA LYS A 392 11.21 52.84 8.59
C LYS A 392 10.58 52.68 7.20
N LEU A 393 9.75 53.65 6.78
CA LEU A 393 9.59 53.92 5.36
C LEU A 393 10.97 54.36 4.85
N THR A 394 11.49 53.69 3.83
CA THR A 394 12.52 54.25 2.96
C THR A 394 12.14 53.94 1.53
N THR A 395 11.43 54.92 0.97
CA THR A 395 11.35 55.29 -0.43
C THR A 395 12.75 55.33 -1.04
N LYS A 396 12.90 54.78 -2.25
CA LYS A 396 13.95 55.16 -3.19
C LYS A 396 13.33 55.26 -4.58
N GLU A 397 12.85 56.46 -4.89
CA GLU A 397 12.96 57.04 -6.23
C GLU A 397 14.40 57.54 -6.41
N THR A 398 15.00 57.24 -7.55
CA THR A 398 16.07 58.07 -8.11
C THR A 398 16.04 57.87 -9.63
N ASP A 399 15.51 58.88 -10.31
CA ASP A 399 15.81 59.18 -11.71
C ASP A 399 17.25 59.72 -11.79
N GLN A 400 18.05 59.24 -12.75
CA GLN A 400 18.77 60.09 -13.72
C GLN A 400 19.63 59.25 -14.68
N GLU A 401 19.28 59.38 -15.96
CA GLU A 401 20.15 59.64 -17.12
C GLU A 401 21.64 59.25 -17.01
N ASN A 402 22.08 58.31 -17.87
CA ASN A 402 23.09 58.64 -18.87
C ASN A 402 23.12 57.65 -20.04
N SER A 403 23.70 58.15 -21.12
CA SER A 403 23.52 57.89 -22.54
C SER A 403 24.53 56.92 -23.18
N LYS A 404 24.15 56.43 -24.39
CA LYS A 404 24.96 55.87 -25.51
C LYS A 404 25.57 54.48 -25.27
N SER A 405 25.53 53.53 -26.21
CA SER A 405 25.65 53.63 -27.67
C SER A 405 25.00 52.47 -28.44
N ASP A 406 24.76 52.74 -29.72
CA ASP A 406 24.34 51.90 -30.84
C ASP A 406 24.90 50.47 -30.89
N VAL A 407 24.08 49.51 -31.34
CA VAL A 407 24.29 48.72 -32.58
C VAL A 407 22.93 48.17 -33.06
N GLN A 408 22.67 48.38 -34.35
CA GLN A 408 21.49 48.02 -35.14
C GLN A 408 21.36 46.50 -35.40
N ASN A 409 20.11 46.04 -35.51
CA ASN A 409 19.55 45.00 -36.41
C ASN A 409 18.31 44.42 -35.70
N GLY A 410 17.06 44.45 -36.18
CA GLY A 410 16.51 44.66 -37.50
C GLY A 410 15.41 43.60 -37.73
N THR A 411 14.15 43.97 -37.45
CA THR A 411 12.86 43.42 -38.01
C THR A 411 12.41 41.97 -37.66
N PRO A 412 11.09 41.64 -37.81
CA PRO A 412 9.90 42.29 -37.28
C PRO A 412 8.99 41.34 -36.45
N ILE A 413 8.16 41.97 -35.63
CA ILE A 413 7.07 41.38 -34.84
C ILE A 413 5.85 41.14 -35.75
N VAL A 414 5.35 39.90 -35.77
CA VAL A 414 3.94 39.59 -36.05
C VAL A 414 3.33 39.10 -34.74
N GLY A 415 2.30 39.80 -34.29
CA GLY A 415 1.65 39.54 -33.02
C GLY A 415 0.71 38.35 -33.03
N ALA A 416 0.44 37.81 -31.85
CA ALA A 416 -0.89 37.38 -31.45
C ALA A 416 -0.91 37.29 -29.93
N ARG A 417 -1.93 37.92 -29.39
CA ARG A 417 -2.25 38.09 -27.99
C ARG A 417 -3.25 37.00 -27.67
N GLU A 418 -2.92 36.06 -26.80
CA GLU A 418 -3.93 35.14 -26.26
C GLU A 418 -3.63 34.85 -24.79
N SER A 419 -4.46 35.48 -23.96
CA SER A 419 -4.56 35.29 -22.54
C SER A 419 -5.70 34.31 -22.29
N GLU A 420 -5.40 33.04 -22.04
CA GLU A 420 -6.39 32.07 -21.58
C GLU A 420 -6.13 31.63 -20.14
N LEU A 421 -7.09 32.07 -19.31
CA LEU A 421 -7.66 31.40 -18.15
C LEU A 421 -7.07 30.03 -17.79
N ARG A 422 -6.33 30.00 -16.68
CA ARG A 422 -6.05 28.77 -15.93
C ARG A 422 -7.34 28.28 -15.29
N ASP A 423 -8.04 27.43 -16.03
CA ASP A 423 -9.19 26.70 -15.57
C ASP A 423 -8.74 25.63 -14.56
N ARG A 424 -9.23 25.73 -13.33
CA ARG A 424 -9.01 24.75 -12.26
C ARG A 424 -9.82 23.50 -12.58
N ARG A 425 -9.25 22.58 -13.37
CA ARG A 425 -9.84 21.24 -13.55
C ARG A 425 -9.74 20.45 -12.25
N THR A 426 -10.88 20.36 -11.57
CA THR A 426 -11.19 19.31 -10.61
C THR A 426 -11.10 17.95 -11.32
N PHE A 427 -10.26 17.07 -10.79
CA PHE A 427 -10.18 15.68 -11.22
C PHE A 427 -11.51 14.99 -10.91
N LYS A 428 -12.31 14.71 -11.93
CA LYS A 428 -13.42 13.76 -11.84
C LYS A 428 -12.83 12.35 -11.86
N TYR A 429 -13.07 11.59 -10.79
CA TYR A 429 -12.79 10.15 -10.78
C TYR A 429 -13.63 9.48 -11.88
N TYR A 430 -12.98 8.64 -12.68
CA TYR A 430 -13.69 7.72 -13.57
C TYR A 430 -14.50 6.76 -12.70
N LYS A 431 -15.83 6.84 -12.81
CA LYS A 431 -16.76 5.84 -12.32
C LYS A 431 -16.70 4.67 -13.31
N SER A 432 -16.26 3.50 -12.86
CA SER A 432 -16.28 2.28 -13.67
C SER A 432 -17.70 2.03 -14.20
N PRO A 433 -17.87 1.60 -15.46
CA PRO A 433 -19.18 1.19 -15.97
C PRO A 433 -19.71 0.01 -15.15
N SER A 434 -20.98 0.09 -14.78
CA SER A 434 -21.74 -1.02 -14.21
C SER A 434 -21.82 -2.14 -15.24
N LEU A 435 -21.42 -3.35 -14.84
CA LEU A 435 -21.71 -4.59 -15.54
C LEU A 435 -23.20 -4.91 -15.35
N GLU A 436 -24.03 -4.36 -16.22
CA GLU A 436 -25.38 -4.86 -16.50
C GLU A 436 -25.48 -4.95 -18.02
N GLU A 437 -25.45 -6.17 -18.55
CA GLU A 437 -26.45 -6.77 -19.45
C GLU A 437 -25.84 -8.03 -20.06
N SER A 438 -26.31 -9.20 -19.60
CA SER A 438 -26.01 -10.49 -20.18
C SER A 438 -26.81 -10.66 -21.46
N GLU A 439 -26.14 -10.57 -22.62
CA GLU A 439 -26.72 -10.96 -23.90
C GLU A 439 -26.94 -12.48 -23.95
N GLU A 440 -28.14 -12.85 -24.38
CA GLU A 440 -28.65 -14.20 -24.57
C GLU A 440 -27.78 -14.99 -25.58
N LEU A 441 -27.37 -16.19 -25.19
CA LEU A 441 -26.75 -17.16 -26.11
C LEU A 441 -27.85 -17.82 -26.98
N PRO A 442 -27.66 -17.92 -28.31
CA PRO A 442 -28.62 -18.59 -29.16
C PRO A 442 -28.56 -20.11 -28.95
N HIS A 443 -29.75 -20.69 -28.78
CA HIS A 443 -30.00 -22.13 -28.81
C HIS A 443 -29.50 -22.73 -30.12
N GLN A 444 -28.53 -23.65 -30.02
CA GLN A 444 -28.22 -24.59 -31.11
C GLN A 444 -29.25 -25.71 -31.11
N GLU A 445 -30.08 -25.72 -32.14
CA GLU A 445 -30.88 -26.87 -32.55
C GLU A 445 -29.92 -28.00 -32.94
N SER A 446 -30.15 -29.19 -32.36
CA SER A 446 -29.47 -30.42 -32.76
C SER A 446 -30.41 -31.16 -33.70
N ASP A 447 -30.08 -31.14 -34.99
CA ASP A 447 -30.67 -32.01 -35.99
C ASP A 447 -30.14 -33.42 -35.77
N GLU A 448 -30.98 -34.25 -35.16
CA GLU A 448 -30.91 -35.71 -35.28
C GLU A 448 -31.41 -36.09 -36.68
N ASP A 449 -30.50 -36.57 -37.54
CA ASP A 449 -30.90 -37.45 -38.64
C ASP A 449 -29.76 -38.41 -39.04
N SER A 450 -29.92 -39.65 -38.59
CA SER A 450 -30.11 -40.83 -39.44
C SER A 450 -29.07 -41.21 -40.52
N GLN A 451 -28.72 -42.51 -40.47
CA GLN A 451 -28.12 -43.37 -41.52
C GLN A 451 -26.60 -43.26 -41.67
N GLY A 452 -25.79 -44.32 -41.69
CA GLY A 452 -26.07 -45.75 -41.71
C GLY A 452 -24.75 -46.54 -41.84
N SER A 453 -24.85 -47.85 -41.64
CA SER A 453 -24.02 -48.95 -42.16
C SER A 453 -22.62 -48.63 -42.72
N ASP A 454 -21.56 -49.23 -42.17
CA ASP A 454 -21.05 -50.48 -42.74
C ASP A 454 -19.94 -51.14 -41.91
N LEU A 455 -20.08 -52.45 -41.83
CA LEU A 455 -19.07 -53.49 -41.58
C LEU A 455 -17.66 -53.15 -42.11
N TYR A 456 -16.61 -53.47 -41.34
CA TYR A 456 -15.54 -54.38 -41.77
C TYR A 456 -14.83 -54.99 -40.55
N GLU A 457 -14.96 -56.31 -40.41
CA GLU A 457 -13.95 -57.20 -39.83
C GLU A 457 -12.64 -57.06 -40.62
N TYR A 458 -11.49 -57.07 -39.94
CA TYR A 458 -10.36 -57.97 -40.25
C TYR A 458 -9.38 -58.01 -39.06
N GLU A 459 -9.13 -59.25 -38.63
CA GLU A 459 -7.98 -59.84 -37.90
C GLU A 459 -7.10 -59.00 -36.96
#